data_AF-A0A2E5SMW5-F1
#
_entry.id   AF-A0A2E5SMW5-F1
#
_cell.length_a   1.000
_cell.length_b   1.000
_cell.length_c   1.000
_cell.angle_alpha   90.00
_cell.angle_beta   90.00
_cell.angle_gamma   90.00
#
_symmetry.space_group_name_H-M   'P 1'
#
loop_
_entity.id
_entity.type
_entity.pdbx_description
1 polymer ?
#
loop_
_entity_poly.entity_id
_entity_poly.type
_entity_poly.pdbx_seq_one_letter_code
_entity_poly.pdbx_strand_id
1 'polypeptide(L)'
;MRFTGTVLAVLFANLLTIALLSGAYYYLQSDHGQMMLYEMGLHSLFIPALGSSGSNIDEQVFQNGFTQQRLSDMKPMTVNPRSSTSTSQSSPSNRVSQASQERKPNLSAIRSSLEMCRFWNAEYRKDGSSQSKQYRDAACTRYERFSGRDSSNVVNLASSSSVSSIPSYQEREERRKRRLEEQRKAEEKAEHEEYCQGLSEEIDHYDSLLRRGGSGYYVARWRRERREVSLEYSRKCLLGQ
;
A
#
# COMPACT_ATOMS: atom_id res chain seq x y z
N MET A 1 48.11 -16.43 37.64
CA MET A 1 47.80 -16.36 36.19
C MET A 1 46.29 -16.20 35.95
N ARG A 2 45.64 -15.14 36.47
CA ARG A 2 44.19 -14.86 36.22
C ARG A 2 43.94 -13.56 35.45
N PHE A 3 44.99 -12.78 35.21
CA PHE A 3 44.92 -11.49 34.54
C PHE A 3 44.81 -11.62 33.02
N THR A 4 45.37 -12.69 32.44
CA THR A 4 45.32 -12.94 31.00
C THR A 4 43.93 -13.37 30.53
N GLY A 5 43.19 -14.13 31.35
CA GLY A 5 41.85 -14.61 31.01
C GLY A 5 40.79 -13.50 30.98
N THR A 6 40.86 -12.53 31.91
CA THR A 6 39.93 -11.40 31.93
C THR A 6 40.18 -10.44 30.78
N VAL A 7 41.44 -10.18 30.42
CA VAL A 7 41.79 -9.34 29.27
C VAL A 7 41.32 -9.98 27.96
N LEU A 8 41.48 -11.29 27.81
CA LEU A 8 40.98 -12.03 26.63
C LEU A 8 39.46 -11.98 26.52
N ALA A 9 38.74 -12.13 27.63
CA ALA A 9 37.28 -12.05 27.66
C ALA A 9 36.77 -10.65 27.26
N VAL A 10 37.42 -9.58 27.74
CA VAL A 10 37.07 -8.20 27.36
C VAL A 10 37.36 -7.95 25.88
N LEU A 11 38.44 -8.51 25.34
CA LEU A 11 38.80 -8.39 23.93
C LEU A 11 37.76 -9.09 23.03
N PHE A 12 37.34 -10.31 23.38
CA PHE A 12 36.27 -11.01 22.68
C PHE A 12 34.92 -10.29 22.77
N ALA A 13 34.56 -9.77 23.95
CA ALA A 13 33.34 -8.99 24.11
C ALA A 13 33.34 -7.75 23.20
N ASN A 14 34.45 -7.02 23.15
CA ASN A 14 34.59 -5.85 22.28
C ASN A 14 34.52 -6.21 20.79
N LEU A 15 35.19 -7.28 20.36
CA LEU A 15 35.11 -7.74 18.97
C LEU A 15 33.69 -8.14 18.57
N LEU A 16 32.97 -8.81 19.47
CA LEU A 16 31.58 -9.22 19.23
C LEU A 16 30.66 -8.01 19.13
N THR A 17 30.85 -6.98 19.97
CA THR A 17 30.08 -5.73 19.85
C THR A 17 30.34 -5.00 18.53
N ILE A 18 31.60 -4.96 18.07
CA ILE A 18 31.95 -4.34 16.79
C ILE A 18 31.33 -5.13 15.62
N ALA A 19 31.35 -6.46 15.68
CA ALA A 19 30.73 -7.32 14.66
C ALA A 19 29.20 -7.11 14.59
N LEU A 20 28.53 -6.99 15.73
CA LEU A 20 27.09 -6.70 15.77
C LEU A 20 26.76 -5.30 15.24
N LEU A 21 27.53 -4.28 15.65
CA LEU A 21 27.33 -2.90 15.20
C LEU A 21 27.58 -2.74 13.70
N SER A 22 28.65 -3.36 13.18
CA SER A 22 28.93 -3.36 11.73
C SER A 22 27.88 -4.13 10.95
N GLY A 23 27.43 -5.30 11.44
CA GLY A 23 26.32 -6.05 10.84
C GLY A 23 25.03 -5.24 10.78
N ALA A 24 24.68 -4.54 11.87
CA ALA A 24 23.53 -3.64 11.91
C ALA A 24 23.69 -2.45 10.94
N TYR A 25 24.89 -1.88 10.84
CA TYR A 25 25.19 -0.79 9.91
C TYR A 25 25.01 -1.21 8.45
N TYR A 26 25.58 -2.36 8.05
CA TYR A 26 25.41 -2.90 6.70
C TYR A 26 23.95 -3.32 6.41
N TYR A 27 23.25 -3.84 7.41
CA TYR A 27 21.83 -4.17 7.28
C TYR A 27 20.97 -2.93 7.02
N LEU A 28 21.21 -1.84 7.75
CA LEU A 28 20.53 -0.56 7.56
C LEU A 28 20.85 0.10 6.21
N GLN A 29 22.04 -0.14 5.66
CA GLN A 29 22.44 0.35 4.35
C GLN A 29 21.91 -0.51 3.18
N SER A 30 21.51 -1.76 3.46
CA SER A 30 20.91 -2.65 2.46
C SER A 30 19.47 -2.25 2.14
N ASP A 31 19.00 -2.60 0.93
CA ASP A 31 17.65 -2.25 0.44
C ASP A 31 16.52 -2.74 1.38
N HIS A 32 16.76 -3.82 2.13
CA HIS A 32 15.80 -4.36 3.11
C HIS A 32 15.71 -3.51 4.38
N GLY A 33 16.82 -2.95 4.86
CA GLY A 33 16.85 -2.09 6.05
C GLY A 33 16.22 -0.72 5.78
N GLN A 34 16.44 -0.18 4.58
CA GLN A 34 15.78 1.04 4.13
C GLN A 34 14.26 0.85 4.06
N MET A 35 13.78 -0.26 3.49
CA MET A 35 12.35 -0.57 3.37
C MET A 35 11.64 -0.65 4.73
N MET A 36 12.28 -1.22 5.76
CA MET A 36 11.73 -1.24 7.12
C MET A 36 11.70 0.17 7.76
N LEU A 37 12.72 0.99 7.52
CA LEU A 37 12.75 2.39 7.96
C LEU A 37 11.67 3.25 7.28
N TYR A 38 11.35 2.98 6.01
CA TYR A 38 10.25 3.61 5.27
C TYR A 38 8.88 3.30 5.90
N GLU A 39 8.70 2.07 6.39
CA GLU A 39 7.44 1.65 7.03
C GLU A 39 7.24 2.25 8.43
N MET A 40 8.34 2.67 9.09
CA MET A 40 8.33 3.24 10.44
C MET A 40 8.44 4.78 10.50
N GLY A 41 8.48 5.47 9.36
CA GLY A 41 8.34 6.94 9.29
C GLY A 41 9.49 7.76 9.89
N LEU A 42 10.68 7.17 10.10
CA LEU A 42 11.81 7.78 10.82
C LEU A 42 12.85 8.47 9.90
N HIS A 43 12.39 9.14 8.85
CA HIS A 43 13.29 9.76 7.85
C HIS A 43 14.04 11.03 8.31
N SER A 44 13.85 11.52 9.54
CA SER A 44 14.40 12.81 9.97
C SER A 44 15.71 12.75 10.76
N LEU A 45 16.32 11.56 10.99
CA LEU A 45 17.44 11.47 11.94
C LEU A 45 18.80 11.06 11.37
N PHE A 46 18.93 10.66 10.10
CA PHE A 46 20.24 10.30 9.54
C PHE A 46 20.41 10.78 8.10
N ILE A 47 20.78 12.05 7.96
CA ILE A 47 21.46 12.55 6.76
C ILE A 47 22.96 12.32 6.98
N PRO A 48 23.64 11.45 6.21
CA PRO A 48 25.10 11.45 6.20
C PRO A 48 25.56 12.69 5.44
N ALA A 49 25.69 13.80 6.15
CA ALA A 49 26.52 14.91 5.70
C ALA A 49 27.98 14.50 5.94
N LEU A 50 28.72 14.21 4.86
CA LEU A 50 30.16 14.46 4.69
C LEU A 50 30.64 13.84 3.38
N GLY A 51 31.13 14.70 2.47
CA GLY A 51 32.06 14.28 1.42
C GLY A 51 31.91 14.91 0.03
N SER A 52 32.02 16.23 -0.11
CA SER A 52 32.78 16.82 -1.23
C SER A 52 32.97 18.33 -1.04
N SER A 53 34.12 18.69 -0.46
CA SER A 53 34.73 20.00 -0.71
C SER A 53 35.65 19.83 -1.90
N GLY A 54 35.40 20.53 -3.01
CA GLY A 54 36.31 20.53 -4.14
C GLY A 54 35.70 21.15 -5.39
N SER A 55 36.27 22.31 -5.77
CA SER A 55 36.13 23.04 -7.03
C SER A 55 34.77 23.66 -7.37
N ASN A 56 34.68 24.98 -7.12
CA ASN A 56 34.21 25.90 -8.15
C ASN A 56 34.94 25.58 -9.46
N ILE A 57 34.21 25.34 -10.55
CA ILE A 57 34.52 25.68 -11.95
C ILE A 57 33.31 25.24 -12.80
N ASP A 58 32.85 26.17 -13.64
CA ASP A 58 31.96 26.02 -14.79
C ASP A 58 30.46 25.75 -14.59
N GLU A 59 29.83 26.81 -14.08
CA GLU A 59 28.61 27.36 -14.66
C GLU A 59 28.87 27.83 -16.11
N GLN A 60 28.66 26.94 -17.09
CA GLN A 60 28.21 27.21 -18.47
C GLN A 60 28.42 25.95 -19.31
N VAL A 61 27.52 25.71 -20.28
CA VAL A 61 27.55 24.58 -21.23
C VAL A 61 26.92 23.28 -20.70
N PHE A 62 25.58 23.24 -20.61
CA PHE A 62 24.74 22.19 -21.23
C PHE A 62 23.23 22.49 -21.11
N GLN A 63 22.85 23.79 -21.09
CA GLN A 63 21.45 24.23 -20.97
C GLN A 63 20.78 24.55 -22.32
N ASN A 64 21.35 24.14 -23.45
CA ASN A 64 20.80 24.39 -24.78
C ASN A 64 20.67 23.09 -25.57
N GLY A 65 19.47 22.52 -25.56
CA GLY A 65 19.10 21.50 -26.54
C GLY A 65 18.09 20.49 -26.04
N PHE A 66 16.83 20.90 -25.76
CA PHE A 66 15.65 20.05 -26.03
C PHE A 66 14.30 20.78 -25.88
N THR A 67 14.24 22.09 -26.16
CA THR A 67 12.98 22.86 -26.09
C THR A 67 12.86 23.87 -27.23
N GLN A 68 12.74 23.42 -28.49
CA GLN A 68 12.08 24.21 -29.55
C GLN A 68 11.95 23.41 -30.86
N GLN A 69 10.90 22.60 -31.00
CA GLN A 69 10.36 22.21 -32.31
C GLN A 69 9.07 21.39 -32.17
N ARG A 70 7.97 22.00 -31.69
CA ARG A 70 6.61 21.52 -32.04
C ARG A 70 5.41 22.43 -31.74
N LEU A 71 5.59 23.73 -31.51
CA LEU A 71 4.48 24.66 -31.24
C LEU A 71 4.13 25.63 -32.39
N SER A 72 4.45 25.27 -33.65
CA SER A 72 4.17 26.13 -34.80
C SER A 72 2.94 25.71 -35.61
N ASP A 73 1.84 25.30 -34.97
CA ASP A 73 0.57 25.09 -35.71
C ASP A 73 -0.72 25.11 -34.85
N MET A 74 -0.85 26.07 -33.93
CA MET A 74 -2.15 26.39 -33.32
C MET A 74 -2.54 27.83 -33.64
N LYS A 75 -3.45 27.96 -34.60
CA LYS A 75 -4.14 29.20 -34.98
C LYS A 75 -4.86 29.76 -33.74
N PRO A 76 -4.61 31.01 -33.32
CA PRO A 76 -5.30 31.57 -32.15
C PRO A 76 -6.77 31.77 -32.48
N MET A 77 -7.66 31.12 -31.71
CA MET A 77 -9.09 31.41 -31.74
C MET A 77 -9.30 32.77 -31.06
N THR A 78 -9.57 33.79 -31.86
CA THR A 78 -9.91 35.14 -31.40
C THR A 78 -11.26 35.08 -30.66
N VAL A 79 -11.22 35.07 -29.33
CA VAL A 79 -12.42 35.26 -28.52
C VAL A 79 -12.66 36.77 -28.43
N ASN A 80 -13.68 37.24 -29.14
CA ASN A 80 -14.14 38.62 -29.08
C ASN A 80 -14.77 38.90 -27.70
N PRO A 81 -14.26 39.85 -26.88
CA PRO A 81 -14.93 40.20 -25.63
C PRO A 81 -16.17 41.03 -25.95
N ARG A 82 -17.36 40.46 -25.76
CA ARG A 82 -18.63 41.18 -25.88
C ARG A 82 -18.77 42.12 -24.69
N SER A 83 -18.65 43.41 -24.95
CA SER A 83 -18.85 44.53 -24.02
C SER A 83 -20.23 44.45 -23.34
N SER A 84 -20.24 44.54 -22.03
CA SER A 84 -21.44 44.65 -21.21
C SER A 84 -21.94 46.10 -21.19
N THR A 85 -23.05 46.36 -21.88
CA THR A 85 -23.93 47.50 -21.60
C THR A 85 -25.20 46.98 -20.95
N SER A 86 -25.41 47.42 -19.70
CA SER A 86 -26.63 47.22 -18.93
C SER A 86 -27.69 48.24 -19.33
N THR A 87 -28.82 47.80 -19.90
CA THR A 87 -30.12 48.45 -19.67
C THR A 87 -31.28 47.50 -20.00
N SER A 88 -32.29 47.52 -19.13
CA SER A 88 -33.72 47.26 -19.40
C SER A 88 -34.29 45.83 -19.41
N GLN A 89 -35.06 45.56 -18.35
CA GLN A 89 -36.48 45.13 -18.35
C GLN A 89 -36.92 43.72 -18.78
N SER A 90 -37.71 43.15 -17.85
CA SER A 90 -38.95 42.36 -18.00
C SER A 90 -38.90 40.81 -18.11
N SER A 91 -39.61 40.18 -17.17
CA SER A 91 -40.00 38.77 -17.02
C SER A 91 -41.07 38.33 -18.06
N PRO A 92 -41.70 37.13 -18.05
CA PRO A 92 -41.47 35.88 -17.30
C PRO A 92 -41.52 34.55 -18.14
N SER A 93 -41.19 33.43 -17.50
CA SER A 93 -41.61 32.02 -17.73
C SER A 93 -41.98 31.52 -19.15
N ASN A 94 -41.19 30.58 -19.70
CA ASN A 94 -41.64 29.19 -19.89
C ASN A 94 -40.55 28.22 -20.38
N ARG A 95 -40.68 27.00 -19.87
CA ARG A 95 -39.86 25.81 -20.11
C ARG A 95 -39.63 25.51 -21.60
N VAL A 96 -38.40 25.17 -21.96
CA VAL A 96 -38.11 24.09 -22.90
C VAL A 96 -36.94 23.28 -22.35
N SER A 97 -37.27 22.08 -21.88
CA SER A 97 -36.37 20.95 -21.75
C SER A 97 -35.62 20.73 -23.06
N GLN A 98 -34.29 20.77 -23.06
CA GLN A 98 -33.48 20.08 -24.05
C GLN A 98 -32.28 19.41 -23.38
N ALA A 99 -32.45 18.11 -23.19
CA ALA A 99 -31.44 17.06 -23.32
C ALA A 99 -30.20 17.20 -22.41
N SER A 100 -30.01 16.35 -21.40
CA SER A 100 -29.73 14.92 -21.61
C SER A 100 -29.29 14.61 -23.04
N GLN A 101 -28.35 15.39 -23.57
CA GLN A 101 -27.42 14.81 -24.51
C GLN A 101 -26.73 13.73 -23.69
N GLU A 102 -26.99 12.48 -24.02
CA GLU A 102 -25.93 11.49 -24.10
C GLU A 102 -24.73 12.20 -24.75
N ARG A 103 -23.95 12.91 -23.94
CA ARG A 103 -22.66 13.41 -24.35
C ARG A 103 -21.90 12.12 -24.52
N LYS A 104 -21.90 11.59 -25.74
CA LYS A 104 -20.87 10.66 -26.18
C LYS A 104 -19.60 11.19 -25.55
N PRO A 105 -19.00 10.45 -24.60
CA PRO A 105 -17.87 10.96 -23.86
C PRO A 105 -16.87 11.45 -24.90
N ASN A 106 -16.55 12.74 -24.91
CA ASN A 106 -15.60 13.29 -25.88
C ASN A 106 -14.26 12.64 -25.54
N LEU A 107 -13.98 11.48 -26.15
CA LEU A 107 -12.88 10.60 -25.78
C LEU A 107 -11.53 11.32 -25.89
N SER A 108 -11.43 12.29 -26.81
CA SER A 108 -10.28 13.19 -26.94
C SER A 108 -10.12 14.15 -25.76
N ALA A 109 -11.22 14.73 -25.25
CA ALA A 109 -11.20 15.59 -24.07
C ALA A 109 -10.91 14.80 -22.78
N ILE A 110 -11.37 13.54 -22.70
CA ILE A 110 -11.08 12.64 -21.59
C ILE A 110 -9.61 12.22 -21.59
N ARG A 111 -9.05 11.85 -22.75
CA ARG A 111 -7.63 11.48 -22.87
C ARG A 111 -6.71 12.65 -22.53
N SER A 112 -6.97 13.83 -23.09
CA SER A 112 -6.16 15.03 -22.81
C SER A 112 -6.26 15.47 -21.34
N SER A 113 -7.45 15.40 -20.72
CA SER A 113 -7.60 15.72 -19.29
C SER A 113 -6.95 14.67 -18.37
N LEU A 114 -6.93 13.39 -18.77
CA LEU A 114 -6.22 12.32 -18.06
C LEU A 114 -4.70 12.52 -18.13
N GLU A 115 -4.16 12.85 -19.30
CA GLU A 115 -2.74 13.14 -19.48
C GLU A 115 -2.30 14.35 -18.64
N MET A 116 -3.11 15.40 -18.61
CA MET A 116 -2.87 16.55 -17.74
C MET A 116 -2.90 16.20 -16.24
N CYS A 117 -3.89 15.42 -15.80
CA CYS A 117 -3.98 14.98 -14.40
C CYS A 117 -2.75 14.12 -14.04
N ARG A 118 -2.30 13.23 -14.93
CA ARG A 118 -1.08 12.43 -14.73
C ARG A 118 0.18 13.28 -14.65
N PHE A 119 0.33 14.24 -15.55
CA PHE A 119 1.48 15.15 -15.57
C PHE A 119 1.59 15.93 -14.25
N TRP A 120 0.52 16.61 -13.83
CA TRP A 120 0.54 17.41 -12.60
C TRP A 120 0.64 16.58 -11.33
N ASN A 121 0.15 15.34 -11.35
CA ASN A 121 0.33 14.42 -10.23
C ASN A 121 1.79 13.95 -10.12
N ALA A 122 2.45 13.67 -11.24
CA ALA A 122 3.88 13.37 -11.27
C ALA A 122 4.73 14.56 -10.81
N GLU A 123 4.35 15.78 -11.20
CA GLU A 123 5.08 16.99 -10.83
C GLU A 123 4.91 17.34 -9.35
N TYR A 124 3.70 17.23 -8.80
CA TYR A 124 3.47 17.39 -7.36
C TYR A 124 4.26 16.38 -6.52
N ARG A 125 4.46 15.15 -7.02
CA ARG A 125 5.27 14.14 -6.33
C ARG A 125 6.75 14.48 -6.27
N LYS A 126 7.27 15.26 -7.23
CA LYS A 126 8.67 15.69 -7.25
C LYS A 126 8.87 16.92 -6.36
N ASP A 127 8.02 17.93 -6.53
CA ASP A 127 8.25 19.25 -5.93
C ASP A 127 7.53 19.42 -4.59
N GLY A 128 6.42 18.72 -4.36
CA GLY A 128 5.58 18.86 -3.16
C GLY A 128 4.97 20.26 -2.96
N SER A 129 5.07 21.14 -3.97
CA SER A 129 4.72 22.55 -3.84
C SER A 129 3.20 22.79 -3.79
N SER A 130 2.76 23.84 -3.09
CA SER A 130 1.34 24.19 -2.99
C SER A 130 0.74 24.60 -4.34
N GLN A 131 1.55 25.18 -5.23
CA GLN A 131 1.14 25.51 -6.60
C GLN A 131 0.91 24.25 -7.44
N SER A 132 1.83 23.29 -7.43
CA SER A 132 1.66 22.03 -8.17
C SER A 132 0.46 21.22 -7.65
N LYS A 133 0.14 21.32 -6.35
CA LYS A 133 -1.09 20.76 -5.78
C LYS A 133 -2.36 21.35 -6.42
N GLN A 134 -2.43 22.67 -6.55
CA GLN A 134 -3.59 23.34 -7.14
C GLN A 134 -3.78 22.94 -8.61
N TYR A 135 -2.70 22.87 -9.38
CA TYR A 135 -2.77 22.44 -10.78
C TYR A 135 -3.14 20.97 -10.93
N ARG A 136 -2.65 20.11 -10.04
CA ARG A 136 -3.08 18.71 -9.94
C ARG A 136 -4.57 18.60 -9.68
N ASP A 137 -5.05 19.26 -8.64
CA ASP A 137 -6.46 19.20 -8.24
C ASP A 137 -7.37 19.74 -9.35
N ALA A 138 -7.00 20.87 -9.98
CA ALA A 138 -7.73 21.42 -11.12
C ALA A 138 -7.76 20.48 -12.34
N ALA A 139 -6.64 19.82 -12.67
CA ALA A 139 -6.54 18.91 -13.79
C ALA A 139 -7.34 17.61 -13.55
N CYS A 140 -7.28 17.06 -12.34
CA CYS A 140 -7.99 15.83 -11.99
C CYS A 140 -9.50 16.07 -11.83
N THR A 141 -9.94 17.19 -11.25
CA THR A 141 -11.36 17.58 -11.25
C THR A 141 -11.90 17.81 -12.66
N ARG A 142 -11.09 18.30 -13.59
CA ARG A 142 -11.48 18.42 -15.00
C ARG A 142 -11.71 17.05 -15.65
N TYR A 143 -10.86 16.07 -15.35
CA TYR A 143 -11.04 14.69 -15.81
C TYR A 143 -12.28 14.01 -15.20
N GLU A 144 -12.55 14.22 -13.90
CA GLU A 144 -13.75 13.71 -13.23
C GLU A 144 -15.04 14.21 -13.91
N ARG A 145 -15.10 15.51 -14.23
CA ARG A 145 -16.23 16.11 -14.95
C ARG A 145 -16.47 15.50 -16.34
N PHE A 146 -15.42 15.02 -17.01
CA PHE A 146 -15.53 14.42 -18.33
C PHE A 146 -15.73 12.90 -18.31
N SER A 147 -15.23 12.20 -17.29
CA SER A 147 -15.25 10.73 -17.19
C SER A 147 -16.44 10.18 -16.39
N GLY A 148 -17.12 11.02 -15.60
CA GLY A 148 -18.27 10.61 -14.79
C GLY A 148 -17.94 9.55 -13.73
N ARG A 149 -16.65 9.37 -13.41
CA ARG A 149 -16.15 8.42 -12.39
C ARG A 149 -15.41 9.19 -11.31
N ASP A 150 -15.66 8.81 -10.06
CA ASP A 150 -15.02 9.36 -8.88
C ASP A 150 -13.49 9.16 -8.90
N SER A 151 -12.80 10.18 -8.40
CA SER A 151 -11.34 10.33 -8.33
C SER A 151 -10.59 9.12 -7.73
N SER A 152 -11.26 8.36 -6.87
CA SER A 152 -10.71 7.17 -6.19
C SER A 152 -10.30 6.06 -7.16
N ASN A 153 -10.97 5.93 -8.30
CA ASN A 153 -10.61 4.93 -9.32
C ASN A 153 -9.43 5.36 -10.19
N VAL A 154 -9.16 6.67 -10.31
CA VAL A 154 -8.06 7.21 -11.13
C VAL A 154 -6.72 7.09 -10.42
N VAL A 155 -6.73 7.20 -9.09
CA VAL A 155 -5.57 6.94 -8.24
C VAL A 155 -5.13 5.48 -8.37
N ASN A 156 -6.08 4.53 -8.40
CA ASN A 156 -5.78 3.11 -8.66
C ASN A 156 -5.31 2.84 -10.10
N LEU A 157 -5.79 3.62 -11.09
CA LEU A 157 -5.38 3.47 -12.49
C LEU A 157 -4.02 4.11 -12.81
N ALA A 158 -3.60 5.12 -12.04
CA ALA A 158 -2.25 5.68 -12.11
C ALA A 158 -1.24 4.76 -11.39
N SER A 159 -1.65 4.07 -10.32
CA SER A 159 -0.85 3.03 -9.66
C SER A 159 -0.69 1.76 -10.50
N SER A 160 -1.63 1.47 -11.41
CA SER A 160 -1.51 0.36 -12.36
C SER A 160 -0.71 0.69 -13.64
N SER A 161 -0.06 1.86 -13.70
CA SER A 161 0.83 2.23 -14.82
C SER A 161 2.18 1.53 -14.77
N SER A 162 2.44 0.70 -13.75
CA SER A 162 3.59 -0.20 -13.75
C SER A 162 3.38 -1.21 -14.87
N VAL A 163 4.06 -0.98 -15.99
CA VAL A 163 4.48 -1.95 -17.02
C VAL A 163 3.69 -3.25 -16.95
N SER A 164 2.72 -3.40 -17.84
CA SER A 164 2.18 -4.72 -18.20
C SER A 164 3.31 -5.54 -18.85
N SER A 165 4.26 -6.01 -18.05
CA SER A 165 4.98 -7.23 -18.37
C SER A 165 3.90 -8.31 -18.34
N ILE A 166 3.47 -8.75 -19.52
CA ILE A 166 2.68 -9.97 -19.64
C ILE A 166 3.49 -11.02 -18.87
N PRO A 167 2.99 -11.52 -17.72
CA PRO A 167 3.75 -12.48 -16.94
C PRO A 167 4.07 -13.63 -17.86
N SER A 168 5.33 -14.07 -17.86
CA SER A 168 5.69 -15.24 -18.66
C SER A 168 4.74 -16.38 -18.28
N TYR A 169 4.41 -17.25 -19.24
CA TYR A 169 3.51 -18.38 -18.99
C TYR A 169 3.90 -19.15 -17.71
N GLN A 170 5.22 -19.26 -17.47
CA GLN A 170 5.84 -19.86 -16.30
C GLN A 170 5.50 -19.14 -14.98
N GLU A 171 5.54 -17.80 -14.95
CA GLU A 171 5.16 -17.02 -13.76
C GLU A 171 3.67 -17.15 -13.43
N ARG A 172 2.82 -17.29 -14.46
CA ARG A 172 1.38 -17.49 -14.30
C ARG A 172 1.06 -18.86 -13.72
N GLU A 173 1.79 -19.90 -14.14
CA GLU A 173 1.66 -21.25 -13.58
C GLU A 173 2.14 -21.31 -12.12
N GLU A 174 3.25 -20.66 -11.78
CA GLU A 174 3.73 -20.61 -10.40
C GLU A 174 2.74 -19.92 -9.46
N ARG A 175 2.17 -18.78 -9.88
CA ARG A 175 1.13 -18.11 -9.08
C ARG A 175 -0.09 -19.00 -8.87
N ARG A 176 -0.46 -19.79 -9.89
CA ARG A 176 -1.56 -20.76 -9.77
C ARG A 176 -1.23 -21.88 -8.78
N LYS A 177 -0.01 -22.41 -8.82
CA LYS A 177 0.47 -23.43 -7.87
C LYS A 177 0.49 -22.90 -6.44
N ARG A 178 1.00 -21.68 -6.21
CA ARG A 178 1.00 -21.05 -4.88
C ARG A 178 -0.42 -20.88 -4.33
N ARG A 179 -1.37 -20.43 -5.14
CA ARG A 179 -2.78 -20.29 -4.72
C ARG A 179 -3.41 -21.63 -4.35
N LEU A 180 -3.13 -22.69 -5.12
CA LEU A 180 -3.64 -24.03 -4.81
C LEU A 180 -3.04 -24.58 -3.52
N GLU A 181 -1.74 -24.35 -3.30
CA GLU A 181 -1.07 -24.76 -2.06
C GLU A 181 -1.59 -23.99 -0.85
N GLU A 182 -1.84 -22.69 -1.01
CA GLU A 182 -2.45 -21.83 0.01
C GLU A 182 -3.88 -22.27 0.33
N GLN A 183 -4.69 -22.59 -0.68
CA GLN A 183 -6.03 -23.16 -0.49
C GLN A 183 -5.97 -24.47 0.28
N ARG A 184 -5.08 -25.38 -0.10
CA ARG A 184 -4.93 -26.67 0.60
C ARG A 184 -4.53 -26.48 2.06
N LYS A 185 -3.60 -25.56 2.35
CA LYS A 185 -3.22 -25.21 3.73
C LYS A 185 -4.36 -24.57 4.50
N ALA A 186 -5.18 -23.75 3.85
CA ALA A 186 -6.35 -23.14 4.46
C ALA A 186 -7.44 -24.18 4.76
N GLU A 187 -7.67 -25.14 3.86
CA GLU A 187 -8.59 -26.26 4.09
C GLU A 187 -8.11 -27.14 5.25
N GLU A 188 -6.84 -27.53 5.27
CA GLU A 188 -6.25 -28.32 6.37
C GLU A 188 -6.35 -27.58 7.72
N LYS A 189 -6.14 -26.25 7.72
CA LYS A 189 -6.32 -25.42 8.91
C LYS A 189 -7.79 -25.36 9.34
N ALA A 190 -8.73 -25.24 8.39
CA ALA A 190 -10.15 -25.20 8.69
C ALA A 190 -10.64 -26.53 9.27
N GLU A 191 -10.21 -27.67 8.72
CA GLU A 191 -10.50 -29.00 9.25
C GLU A 191 -9.93 -29.17 10.67
N HIS A 192 -8.71 -28.68 10.92
CA HIS A 192 -8.12 -28.70 12.25
C HIS A 192 -8.88 -27.82 13.24
N GLU A 193 -9.31 -26.62 12.82
CA GLU A 193 -10.13 -25.72 13.64
C GLU A 193 -11.49 -26.34 13.99
N GLU A 194 -12.15 -27.00 13.03
CA GLU A 194 -13.41 -27.72 13.26
C GLU A 194 -13.24 -28.88 14.26
N TYR A 195 -12.17 -29.66 14.12
CA TYR A 195 -11.83 -30.73 15.06
C TYR A 195 -11.64 -30.19 16.49
N CYS A 196 -10.91 -29.08 16.63
CA CYS A 196 -10.67 -28.44 17.91
C CYS A 196 -11.94 -27.84 18.50
N GLN A 197 -12.82 -27.30 17.67
CA GLN A 197 -14.13 -26.84 18.10
C GLN A 197 -14.97 -28.00 18.67
N GLY A 198 -15.02 -29.14 17.99
CA GLY A 198 -15.73 -30.32 18.48
C GLY A 198 -15.26 -30.80 19.87
N LEU A 199 -13.94 -30.86 20.09
CA LEU A 199 -13.38 -31.18 21.42
C LEU A 199 -13.75 -30.15 22.49
N SER A 200 -13.78 -28.86 22.13
CA SER A 200 -14.18 -27.80 23.06
C SER A 200 -15.65 -27.91 23.46
N GLU A 201 -16.53 -28.21 22.51
CA GLU A 201 -17.97 -28.44 22.74
C GLU A 201 -18.21 -29.67 23.62
N GLU A 202 -17.40 -30.71 23.46
CA GLU A 202 -17.47 -31.90 24.31
C GLU A 202 -17.03 -31.61 25.77
N ILE A 203 -16.00 -30.79 25.96
CA ILE A 203 -15.60 -30.32 27.30
C ILE A 203 -16.74 -29.52 27.95
N ASP A 204 -17.36 -28.61 27.19
CA ASP A 204 -18.50 -27.83 27.65
C ASP A 204 -19.71 -28.71 27.97
N HIS A 205 -19.92 -29.78 27.21
CA HIS A 205 -20.93 -30.78 27.50
C HIS A 205 -20.69 -31.44 28.86
N TYR A 206 -19.48 -31.93 29.13
CA TYR A 206 -19.16 -32.50 30.45
C TYR A 206 -19.25 -31.46 31.57
N ASP A 207 -18.85 -30.21 31.33
CA ASP A 207 -19.03 -29.14 32.31
C ASP A 207 -20.50 -28.86 32.62
N SER A 208 -21.37 -28.91 31.60
CA SER A 208 -22.82 -28.80 31.80
C SER A 208 -23.37 -29.93 32.66
N LEU A 209 -22.91 -31.18 32.45
CA LEU A 209 -23.29 -32.34 33.25
C LEU A 209 -22.79 -32.22 34.69
N LEU A 210 -21.55 -31.75 34.88
CA LEU A 210 -20.97 -31.52 36.20
C LEU A 210 -21.69 -30.40 36.97
N ARG A 211 -22.14 -29.34 36.29
CA ARG A 211 -22.95 -28.27 36.89
C ARG A 211 -24.34 -28.75 37.29
N ARG A 212 -24.98 -29.58 36.46
CA ARG A 212 -26.29 -30.17 36.74
C ARG A 212 -26.26 -31.10 37.95
N GLY A 213 -25.09 -31.70 38.22
CA GLY A 213 -24.90 -32.66 39.30
C GLY A 213 -25.54 -34.01 38.99
N GLY A 214 -25.37 -34.97 39.90
CA GLY A 214 -25.85 -36.33 39.73
C GLY A 214 -25.37 -37.24 40.85
N SER A 215 -25.52 -38.55 40.68
CA SER A 215 -24.95 -39.50 41.63
C SER A 215 -23.43 -39.37 41.65
N GLY A 216 -22.80 -39.59 42.82
CA GLY A 216 -21.34 -39.47 42.96
C GLY A 216 -20.56 -40.35 41.98
N TYR A 217 -21.13 -41.50 41.60
CA TYR A 217 -20.58 -42.39 40.58
C TYR A 217 -20.50 -41.72 39.20
N TYR A 218 -21.59 -41.11 38.72
CA TYR A 218 -21.61 -40.43 37.42
C TYR A 218 -20.73 -39.19 37.40
N VAL A 219 -20.74 -38.40 38.49
CA VAL A 219 -19.87 -37.22 38.61
C VAL A 219 -18.39 -37.62 38.56
N ALA A 220 -18.00 -38.72 39.22
CA ALA A 220 -16.63 -39.22 39.16
C ALA A 220 -16.24 -39.71 37.74
N ARG A 221 -17.17 -40.36 37.03
CA ARG A 221 -16.98 -40.77 35.63
C ARG A 221 -16.80 -39.57 34.71
N TRP A 222 -17.71 -38.60 34.72
CA TRP A 222 -17.63 -37.40 33.87
C TRP A 222 -16.37 -36.57 34.14
N ARG A 223 -15.89 -36.50 35.39
CA ARG A 223 -14.60 -35.86 35.71
C ARG A 223 -13.40 -36.59 35.11
N ARG A 224 -13.48 -37.89 34.87
CA ARG A 224 -12.43 -38.66 34.20
C ARG A 224 -12.49 -38.40 32.69
N GLU A 225 -13.66 -38.57 32.09
CA GLU A 225 -13.87 -38.35 30.64
C GLU A 225 -13.51 -36.91 30.24
N ARG A 226 -13.99 -35.90 30.98
CA ARG A 226 -13.59 -34.50 30.77
C ARG A 226 -12.07 -34.30 30.80
N ARG A 227 -11.35 -34.97 31.70
CA ARG A 227 -9.89 -34.86 31.79
C ARG A 227 -9.22 -35.43 30.56
N GLU A 228 -9.68 -36.59 30.09
CA GLU A 228 -9.16 -37.24 28.87
C GLU A 228 -9.36 -36.33 27.65
N VAL A 229 -10.56 -35.81 27.44
CA VAL A 229 -10.87 -34.88 26.34
C VAL A 229 -10.07 -33.57 26.47
N SER A 230 -9.94 -33.03 27.68
CA SER A 230 -9.12 -31.82 27.91
C SER A 230 -7.64 -32.02 27.61
N LEU A 231 -7.11 -33.22 27.89
CA LEU A 231 -5.73 -33.56 27.56
C LEU A 231 -5.55 -33.69 26.06
N GLU A 232 -6.50 -34.34 25.37
CA GLU A 232 -6.50 -34.45 23.92
C GLU A 232 -6.56 -33.07 23.24
N TYR A 233 -7.47 -32.20 23.68
CA TYR A 233 -7.56 -30.81 23.23
C TYR A 233 -6.24 -30.06 23.47
N SER A 234 -5.67 -30.16 24.67
CA SER A 234 -4.40 -29.48 24.97
C SER A 234 -3.24 -29.94 24.07
N ARG A 235 -3.19 -31.25 23.77
CA ARG A 235 -2.12 -31.83 22.95
C ARG A 235 -2.26 -31.48 21.48
N LYS A 236 -3.46 -31.66 20.93
CA LYS A 236 -3.70 -31.53 19.49
C LYS A 236 -3.96 -30.09 19.08
N CYS A 237 -4.69 -29.32 19.89
CA CYS A 237 -5.15 -27.98 19.51
C CYS A 237 -4.26 -26.83 20.04
N LEU A 238 -3.66 -26.99 21.22
CA LEU A 238 -2.82 -25.93 21.81
C LEU A 238 -1.33 -26.14 21.57
N LEU A 239 -0.86 -27.40 21.63
CA LEU A 239 0.55 -27.74 21.46
C LEU A 239 0.91 -28.12 20.02
N GLY A 240 -0.08 -28.30 19.13
CA GLY A 240 0.13 -28.61 17.72
C GLY A 240 0.88 -29.93 17.46
N GLN A 241 0.65 -30.94 18.30
CA GLN A 241 1.25 -32.29 18.17
C GLN A 241 0.35 -33.30 17.48
#